data_AF-A0A914Q3R0-F1
#
_entry.id   AF-A0A914Q3R0-F1
#
_cell.length_a   1.000
_cell.length_b   1.000
_cell.length_c   1.000
_cell.angle_alpha   90.00
_cell.angle_beta   90.00
_cell.angle_gamma   90.00
#
_symmetry.space_group_name_H-M   'P 1'
#
loop_
_entity.id
_entity.type
_entity.pdbx_description
1 polymer ?
#
loop_
_entity_poly.entity_id
_entity_poly.type
_entity_poly.pdbx_seq_one_letter_code
_entity_poly.pdbx_strand_id
1 'polypeptide(L)'
;MFVKHCKEKKQLYEILLKNLFREKREFFKESSAEVYEKPFKFNFNLDATDDDAIAAAAEKLNRSTMDLEIRFLPFKNFGKNIPKKAKLSPDSFIQMAFQVTHYRLHNILPPTYETATLRKFDEGRTDTIRLPNPASAEFTKAFVDRKENYSSKNLSELFRKAVESHKNYSVRAMMGQGMDRHLLGLRLIAAEKSLSIPKIFNEDAYRKMSHFLVSTSQVPTRYIIPMGFGPSANDCYGICYNPQEEAIHFTITAFNSCKKTSARQFAQELSATLNDFKIMLENSGDLKFESKL
;
A
#
# COMPACT_ATOMS: atom_id res chain seq x y z
N MET A 1 -1.65 26.42 -22.83
CA MET A 1 -0.41 25.86 -23.43
C MET A 1 0.43 25.01 -22.45
N PHE A 2 -0.11 24.57 -21.29
CA PHE A 2 0.68 23.95 -20.20
C PHE A 2 0.66 22.42 -20.10
N VAL A 3 0.04 21.69 -21.05
CA VAL A 3 -0.11 20.22 -20.95
C VAL A 3 0.94 19.45 -21.79
N LYS A 4 1.79 20.13 -22.57
CA LYS A 4 2.63 19.46 -23.58
C LYS A 4 4.02 18.96 -23.14
N HIS A 5 4.46 19.19 -21.89
CA HIS A 5 5.86 18.92 -21.50
C HIS A 5 6.12 17.86 -20.42
N CYS A 6 5.09 17.21 -19.85
CA CYS A 6 5.33 16.11 -18.92
C CYS A 6 5.46 14.75 -19.67
N LYS A 7 6.43 14.66 -20.61
CA LYS A 7 6.72 13.40 -21.33
C LYS A 7 7.36 12.34 -20.44
N GLU A 8 7.92 12.73 -19.31
CA GLU A 8 8.40 11.82 -18.27
C GLU A 8 7.46 11.90 -17.07
N LYS A 9 6.63 10.87 -16.86
CA LYS A 9 5.81 10.72 -15.64
C LYS A 9 6.70 10.38 -14.43
N LYS A 10 7.68 11.22 -14.12
CA LYS A 10 8.61 11.03 -13.00
C LYS A 10 8.10 11.78 -11.77
N GLN A 11 8.24 11.15 -10.61
CA GLN A 11 7.89 11.79 -9.35
C GLN A 11 8.95 12.85 -9.01
N LEU A 12 8.55 13.95 -8.36
CA LEU A 12 9.46 15.06 -8.07
C LEU A 12 10.73 14.61 -7.34
N TYR A 13 10.59 13.73 -6.35
CA TYR A 13 11.74 13.20 -5.63
C TYR A 13 12.70 12.40 -6.53
N GLU A 14 12.21 11.71 -7.58
CA GLU A 14 13.10 11.00 -8.52
C GLU A 14 13.92 12.00 -9.36
N ILE A 15 13.32 13.13 -9.72
CA ILE A 15 14.01 14.21 -10.44
C ILE A 15 15.10 14.81 -9.54
N LEU A 16 14.76 15.12 -8.29
CA LEU A 16 15.71 15.67 -7.31
C LEU A 16 16.87 14.70 -7.05
N LEU A 17 16.57 13.42 -6.76
CA LEU A 17 17.60 12.41 -6.52
C LEU A 17 18.46 12.16 -7.75
N LYS A 18 17.87 12.10 -8.96
CA LYS A 18 18.63 11.95 -10.19
C LYS A 18 19.63 13.10 -10.37
N ASN A 19 19.24 14.33 -10.08
CA ASN A 19 20.12 15.50 -10.20
C ASN A 19 21.21 15.48 -9.13
N LEU A 20 20.86 15.20 -7.87
CA LEU A 20 21.82 15.05 -6.77
C LEU A 20 22.88 13.96 -7.04
N PHE A 21 22.50 12.85 -7.68
CA PHE A 21 23.42 11.73 -7.92
C PHE A 21 24.16 11.78 -9.27
N ARG A 22 23.63 12.46 -10.30
CA ARG A 22 24.34 12.63 -11.59
C ARG A 22 25.48 13.63 -11.48
N GLU A 23 25.26 14.73 -10.77
CA GLU A 23 26.19 15.86 -10.72
C GLU A 23 26.95 15.83 -9.40
N LYS A 24 27.83 14.83 -9.24
CA LYS A 24 28.76 14.81 -8.13
C LYS A 24 29.69 16.02 -8.22
N ARG A 25 29.47 17.01 -7.34
CA ARG A 25 30.42 18.04 -6.90
C ARG A 25 30.69 19.25 -7.82
N GLU A 26 30.04 19.42 -8.96
CA GLU A 26 30.31 20.59 -9.83
C GLU A 26 29.41 21.79 -9.56
N PHE A 27 28.21 21.60 -9.01
CA PHE A 27 27.22 22.68 -8.78
C PHE A 27 27.66 23.75 -7.77
N PHE A 28 28.61 23.45 -6.88
CA PHE A 28 29.06 24.35 -5.81
C PHE A 28 30.48 24.90 -6.03
N LYS A 29 31.10 24.69 -7.21
CA LYS A 29 32.46 25.18 -7.48
C LYS A 29 32.49 26.69 -7.75
N GLU A 30 31.44 27.24 -8.32
CA GLU A 30 31.28 28.68 -8.55
C GLU A 30 30.14 29.16 -7.67
N SER A 31 30.49 29.81 -6.55
CA SER A 31 29.53 30.70 -5.90
C SER A 31 29.22 31.79 -6.91
N SER A 32 27.95 31.99 -7.24
CA SER A 32 27.56 33.24 -7.86
C SER A 32 28.09 34.37 -6.97
N ALA A 33 28.76 35.35 -7.56
CA ALA A 33 29.18 36.56 -6.86
C ALA A 33 27.98 37.50 -6.56
N GLU A 34 26.76 36.99 -6.74
CA GLU A 34 25.52 37.70 -6.52
C GLU A 34 25.25 37.82 -5.02
N VAL A 35 25.04 39.05 -4.58
CA VAL A 35 24.57 39.34 -3.23
C VAL A 35 23.09 38.98 -3.18
N TYR A 36 22.76 37.83 -2.61
CA TYR A 36 21.37 37.45 -2.34
C TYR A 36 20.81 38.25 -1.15
N GLU A 37 19.52 38.58 -1.21
CA GLU A 37 18.81 39.08 -0.03
C GLU A 37 18.87 38.03 1.09
N LYS A 38 19.14 38.50 2.31
CA LYS A 38 19.19 37.62 3.48
C LYS A 38 17.79 37.05 3.73
N PRO A 39 17.66 35.75 4.07
CA PRO A 39 16.38 35.18 4.47
C PRO A 39 15.72 36.01 5.58
N PHE A 40 14.45 36.35 5.39
CA PHE A 40 13.68 37.12 6.34
C PHE A 40 13.05 36.20 7.40
N LYS A 41 13.30 36.49 8.68
CA LYS A 41 12.64 35.78 9.79
C LYS A 41 11.22 36.30 9.97
N PHE A 42 10.23 35.43 9.79
CA PHE A 42 8.84 35.76 10.10
C PHE A 42 8.63 35.75 11.62
N ASN A 43 8.36 36.91 12.21
CA ASN A 43 8.09 37.04 13.65
C ASN A 43 6.58 36.98 13.89
N PHE A 44 6.16 36.03 14.72
CA PHE A 44 4.79 35.92 15.20
C PHE A 44 4.69 36.61 16.56
N ASN A 45 3.68 37.47 16.74
CA ASN A 45 3.34 38.04 18.03
C ASN A 45 2.38 37.08 18.72
N LEU A 46 2.89 36.27 19.65
CA LEU A 46 2.12 35.26 20.36
C LEU A 46 1.60 35.82 21.69
N ASP A 47 0.42 35.37 22.10
CA ASP A 47 -0.11 35.60 23.45
C ASP A 47 -0.16 34.30 24.29
N ALA A 48 -0.63 34.41 25.53
CA ALA A 48 -0.72 33.26 26.43
C ALA A 48 -1.66 32.15 25.91
N THR A 49 -2.69 32.49 25.13
CA THR A 49 -3.61 31.53 24.51
C THR A 49 -2.89 30.75 23.40
N ASP A 50 -2.06 31.44 22.61
CA ASP A 50 -1.22 30.80 21.59
C ASP A 50 -0.21 29.84 22.23
N ASP A 51 0.43 30.25 23.33
CA ASP A 51 1.38 29.42 24.06
C ASP A 51 0.73 28.13 24.60
N ASP A 52 -0.47 28.24 25.19
CA ASP A 52 -1.25 27.10 25.65
C ASP A 52 -1.65 26.18 24.47
N ALA A 53 -2.05 26.75 23.34
CA ALA A 53 -2.41 26.00 22.14
C ALA A 53 -1.20 25.25 21.55
N ILE A 54 -0.02 25.88 21.53
CA ILE A 54 1.24 25.26 21.09
C ILE A 54 1.61 24.10 22.01
N ALA A 55 1.53 24.30 23.33
CA ALA A 55 1.83 23.26 24.30
C ALA A 55 0.88 22.05 24.16
N ALA A 56 -0.43 22.29 24.05
CA ALA A 56 -1.42 21.25 23.84
C ALA A 56 -1.22 20.50 22.50
N ALA A 57 -0.87 21.23 21.43
CA ALA A 57 -0.56 20.63 20.13
C ALA A 57 0.70 19.75 20.18
N ALA A 58 1.75 20.21 20.87
CA ALA A 58 2.97 19.45 21.08
C ALA A 58 2.71 18.16 21.86
N GLU A 59 1.91 18.23 22.94
CA GLU A 59 1.54 17.05 23.71
C GLU A 59 0.72 16.05 22.86
N LYS A 60 -0.25 16.55 22.09
CA LYS A 60 -1.06 15.71 21.18
C LYS A 60 -0.19 15.03 20.11
N LEU A 61 0.78 15.75 19.54
CA LEU A 61 1.71 15.20 18.56
C LEU A 61 2.57 14.10 19.20
N ASN A 62 3.14 14.36 20.38
CA ASN A 62 3.95 13.38 21.12
C ASN A 62 3.17 12.09 21.43
N ARG A 63 1.92 12.20 21.89
CA ARG A 63 1.07 11.02 22.11
C ARG A 63 0.83 10.25 20.82
N SER A 64 0.56 10.96 19.71
CA SER A 64 0.30 10.33 18.41
C SER A 64 1.54 9.64 17.82
N THR A 65 2.72 10.24 17.98
CA THR A 65 3.98 9.65 17.49
C THR A 65 4.41 8.45 18.33
N MET A 66 4.22 8.50 19.65
CA MET A 66 4.49 7.36 20.54
C MET A 66 3.55 6.19 20.29
N ASP A 67 2.31 6.44 19.86
CA ASP A 67 1.36 5.36 19.56
C ASP A 67 1.59 4.70 18.20
N LEU A 68 2.35 5.31 17.29
CA LEU A 68 2.57 4.76 15.95
C LEU A 68 3.78 3.81 15.92
N GLU A 69 3.55 2.53 15.67
CA GLU A 69 4.62 1.58 15.31
C GLU A 69 4.90 1.68 13.80
N ILE A 70 6.16 1.89 13.42
CA ILE A 70 6.62 1.87 12.02
C ILE A 70 7.68 0.79 11.85
N ARG A 71 7.51 -0.07 10.85
CA ARG A 71 8.48 -1.10 10.46
C ARG A 71 8.80 -1.05 8.99
N PHE A 72 10.08 -0.85 8.69
CA PHE A 72 10.61 -0.99 7.35
C PHE A 72 11.13 -2.41 7.15
N LEU A 73 10.64 -3.09 6.11
CA LEU A 73 11.05 -4.43 5.70
C LEU A 73 11.64 -4.37 4.29
N PRO A 74 12.97 -4.41 4.15
CA PRO A 74 13.62 -4.64 2.87
C PRO A 74 13.69 -6.14 2.60
N PHE A 75 12.68 -6.68 1.92
CA PHE A 75 12.67 -8.08 1.50
C PHE A 75 13.59 -8.27 0.29
N LYS A 76 14.71 -8.98 0.48
CA LYS A 76 15.79 -9.12 -0.51
C LYS A 76 15.90 -10.52 -1.12
N ASN A 77 15.01 -11.44 -0.76
CA ASN A 77 15.07 -12.81 -1.26
C ASN A 77 14.66 -12.89 -2.74
N PHE A 78 13.75 -11.99 -3.16
CA PHE A 78 13.39 -11.76 -4.55
C PHE A 78 12.62 -10.44 -4.70
N GLY A 79 12.38 -10.03 -5.95
CA GLY A 79 11.54 -8.89 -6.30
C GLY A 79 10.47 -9.28 -7.32
N LYS A 80 10.19 -8.39 -8.27
CA LYS A 80 9.24 -8.66 -9.34
C LYS A 80 9.69 -9.78 -10.29
N ASN A 81 10.97 -10.13 -10.28
CA ASN A 81 11.53 -11.21 -11.09
C ASN A 81 10.81 -12.55 -10.90
N ILE A 82 10.50 -12.94 -9.65
CA ILE A 82 9.82 -14.22 -9.34
C ILE A 82 8.37 -14.27 -9.84
N PRO A 83 7.45 -13.36 -9.44
CA PRO A 83 6.09 -13.39 -9.96
C PRO A 83 6.04 -13.24 -11.49
N LYS A 84 6.91 -12.40 -12.09
CA LYS A 84 7.00 -12.30 -13.56
C LYS A 84 7.41 -13.62 -14.21
N LYS A 85 8.40 -14.33 -13.66
CA LYS A 85 8.85 -15.63 -14.17
C LYS A 85 7.72 -16.67 -14.12
N ALA A 86 6.89 -16.64 -13.09
CA ALA A 86 5.67 -17.44 -12.97
C ALA A 86 4.48 -16.91 -13.82
N LYS A 87 4.67 -15.84 -14.62
CA LYS A 87 3.64 -15.17 -15.42
C LYS A 87 2.48 -14.58 -14.59
N LEU A 88 2.81 -14.03 -13.42
CA LEU A 88 1.88 -13.41 -12.47
C LEU A 88 2.12 -11.90 -12.40
N SER A 89 1.05 -11.14 -12.13
CA SER A 89 1.17 -9.71 -11.78
C SER A 89 1.92 -9.59 -10.44
N PRO A 90 3.05 -8.86 -10.37
CA PRO A 90 3.78 -8.71 -9.12
C PRO A 90 2.98 -8.01 -8.03
N ASP A 91 2.15 -7.06 -8.42
CA ASP A 91 1.30 -6.32 -7.48
C ASP A 91 0.23 -7.24 -6.87
N SER A 92 -0.48 -7.99 -7.71
CA SER A 92 -1.51 -8.92 -7.27
C SER A 92 -0.94 -10.10 -6.47
N PHE A 93 0.29 -10.54 -6.79
CA PHE A 93 1.04 -11.50 -5.98
C PHE A 93 1.28 -11.00 -4.55
N ILE A 94 1.72 -9.75 -4.41
CA ILE A 94 1.98 -9.12 -3.10
C ILE A 94 0.67 -8.91 -2.33
N GLN A 95 -0.41 -8.49 -3.01
CA GLN A 95 -1.73 -8.33 -2.39
C GLN A 95 -2.26 -9.65 -1.80
N MET A 96 -2.03 -10.78 -2.48
CA MET A 96 -2.36 -12.11 -1.92
C MET A 96 -1.50 -12.44 -0.70
N ALA A 97 -0.24 -12.01 -0.67
CA ALA A 97 0.63 -12.22 0.49
C ALA A 97 0.09 -11.47 1.72
N PHE A 98 -0.48 -10.26 1.56
CA PHE A 98 -1.12 -9.55 2.65
C PHE A 98 -2.36 -10.29 3.19
N GLN A 99 -3.19 -10.86 2.31
CA GLN A 99 -4.36 -11.65 2.74
C GLN A 99 -3.93 -12.86 3.58
N VAL A 100 -2.94 -13.62 3.10
CA VAL A 100 -2.40 -14.79 3.82
C VAL A 100 -1.73 -14.39 5.12
N THR A 101 -0.90 -13.35 5.11
CA THR A 101 -0.21 -12.85 6.31
C THR A 101 -1.22 -12.48 7.40
N HIS A 102 -2.24 -11.70 7.05
CA HIS A 102 -3.27 -11.31 8.01
C HIS A 102 -4.07 -12.52 8.52
N TYR A 103 -4.43 -13.45 7.62
CA TYR A 103 -5.18 -14.65 8.02
C TYR A 103 -4.36 -15.56 8.94
N ARG A 104 -3.05 -15.70 8.73
CA ARG A 104 -2.16 -16.45 9.64
C ARG A 104 -2.09 -15.85 11.04
N LEU A 105 -1.99 -14.53 11.13
CA LEU A 105 -1.86 -13.83 12.42
C LEU A 105 -3.19 -13.75 13.18
N HIS A 106 -4.31 -13.59 12.47
CA HIS A 106 -5.57 -13.18 13.07
C HIS A 106 -6.72 -14.15 12.85
N ASN A 107 -6.55 -15.16 11.99
CA ASN A 107 -7.60 -16.09 11.53
C ASN A 107 -8.83 -15.35 10.97
N ILE A 108 -8.61 -14.19 10.36
CA ILE A 108 -9.63 -13.31 9.79
C ILE A 108 -9.22 -12.95 8.37
N LEU A 109 -10.15 -13.10 7.41
CA LEU A 109 -9.99 -12.56 6.08
C LEU A 109 -10.21 -11.04 6.13
N PRO A 110 -9.20 -10.20 5.89
CA PRO A 110 -9.30 -8.76 6.16
C PRO A 110 -10.02 -8.02 5.03
N PRO A 111 -11.09 -7.24 5.31
CA PRO A 111 -11.47 -6.16 4.41
C PRO A 111 -10.25 -5.29 4.14
N THR A 112 -9.85 -5.21 2.88
CA THR A 112 -8.59 -4.62 2.46
C THR A 112 -8.85 -3.52 1.44
N TYR A 113 -8.25 -2.37 1.70
CA TYR A 113 -8.19 -1.24 0.78
C TYR A 113 -6.87 -1.29 0.01
N GLU A 114 -6.95 -1.19 -1.31
CA GLU A 114 -5.81 -0.85 -2.16
C GLU A 114 -6.17 0.35 -3.05
N THR A 115 -5.19 1.24 -3.25
CA THR A 115 -5.36 2.42 -4.09
C THR A 115 -5.37 2.05 -5.59
N ALA A 116 -6.49 2.25 -6.28
CA ALA A 116 -6.53 2.31 -7.74
C ALA A 116 -6.34 3.75 -8.23
N THR A 117 -5.47 3.98 -9.21
CA THR A 117 -5.36 5.30 -9.84
C THR A 117 -6.45 5.54 -10.88
N LEU A 118 -7.08 6.71 -10.84
CA LEU A 118 -8.06 7.17 -11.84
C LEU A 118 -7.48 8.19 -12.83
N ARG A 119 -6.15 8.33 -12.92
CA ARG A 119 -5.47 9.33 -13.78
C ARG A 119 -5.71 9.21 -15.29
N LYS A 120 -6.53 8.24 -15.73
CA LYS A 120 -7.04 8.16 -17.11
C LYS A 120 -8.20 9.13 -17.36
N PHE A 121 -8.87 9.54 -16.29
CA PHE A 121 -9.97 10.50 -16.31
C PHE A 121 -9.47 11.89 -15.95
N ASP A 122 -10.19 12.91 -16.42
CA ASP A 122 -9.90 14.28 -16.02
C ASP A 122 -10.08 14.46 -14.51
N GLU A 123 -9.18 15.22 -13.90
CA GLU A 123 -9.05 15.38 -12.44
C GLU A 123 -8.95 14.06 -11.63
N GLY A 124 -8.72 12.94 -12.32
CA GLY A 124 -8.79 11.61 -11.74
C GLY A 124 -7.77 11.40 -10.63
N ARG A 125 -8.26 11.17 -9.42
CA ARG A 125 -7.48 10.81 -8.23
C ARG A 125 -7.41 9.30 -8.07
N THR A 126 -8.25 8.73 -7.20
CA THR A 126 -8.21 7.32 -6.85
C THR A 126 -9.60 6.71 -6.68
N ASP A 127 -9.70 5.42 -6.94
CA ASP A 127 -10.77 4.52 -6.49
C ASP A 127 -10.16 3.45 -5.56
N THR A 128 -10.97 2.49 -5.11
CA THR A 128 -10.56 1.40 -4.23
C THR A 128 -10.59 0.05 -4.95
N ILE A 129 -9.49 -0.69 -4.83
CA ILE A 129 -9.43 -2.12 -5.13
C ILE A 129 -9.68 -2.86 -3.83
N ARG A 130 -10.56 -3.86 -3.87
CA ARG A 130 -11.04 -4.57 -2.68
C ARG A 130 -10.59 -6.02 -2.65
N LEU A 131 -10.14 -6.42 -1.48
CA LEU A 131 -9.95 -7.81 -1.07
C LEU A 131 -10.59 -8.05 0.31
N PRO A 132 -10.91 -9.30 0.66
CA PRO A 132 -10.90 -10.47 -0.22
C PRO A 132 -12.04 -10.43 -1.25
N ASN A 133 -11.80 -11.01 -2.42
CA ASN A 133 -12.83 -11.56 -3.31
C ASN A 133 -12.95 -13.10 -3.11
N PRO A 134 -13.96 -13.78 -3.65
CA PRO A 134 -14.15 -15.22 -3.45
C PRO A 134 -12.92 -16.08 -3.79
N ALA A 135 -12.22 -15.79 -4.89
CA ALA A 135 -11.03 -16.56 -5.28
C ALA A 135 -9.86 -16.34 -4.31
N SER A 136 -9.63 -15.10 -3.87
CA SER A 136 -8.61 -14.81 -2.85
C SER A 136 -8.93 -15.41 -1.48
N ALA A 137 -10.22 -15.43 -1.09
CA ALA A 137 -10.66 -16.05 0.15
C ALA A 137 -10.46 -17.58 0.11
N GLU A 138 -10.83 -18.22 -1.00
CA GLU A 138 -10.64 -19.65 -1.25
C GLU A 138 -9.16 -20.02 -1.17
N PHE A 139 -8.30 -19.31 -1.92
CA PHE A 139 -6.85 -19.52 -1.88
C PHE A 139 -6.27 -19.29 -0.47
N THR A 140 -6.62 -18.19 0.18
CA THR A 140 -6.06 -17.84 1.50
C THR A 140 -6.35 -18.92 2.54
N LYS A 141 -7.61 -19.40 2.61
CA LYS A 141 -8.00 -20.49 3.50
C LYS A 141 -7.29 -21.79 3.14
N ALA A 142 -7.30 -22.19 1.87
CA ALA A 142 -6.64 -23.42 1.44
C ALA A 142 -5.12 -23.42 1.71
N PHE A 143 -4.48 -22.26 1.57
CA PHE A 143 -3.05 -22.10 1.79
C PHE A 143 -2.66 -22.14 3.27
N VAL A 144 -3.46 -21.54 4.15
CA VAL A 144 -3.17 -21.48 5.60
C VAL A 144 -3.70 -22.70 6.35
N ASP A 145 -4.94 -23.10 6.11
CA ASP A 145 -5.61 -24.21 6.79
C ASP A 145 -5.16 -25.57 6.23
N ARG A 146 -3.95 -25.62 5.65
CA ARG A 146 -3.42 -26.74 4.88
C ARG A 146 -3.46 -28.02 5.70
N LYS A 147 -4.54 -28.77 5.53
CA LYS A 147 -4.57 -30.21 5.82
C LYS A 147 -3.78 -30.91 4.72
N GLU A 148 -3.39 -32.16 4.94
CA GLU A 148 -2.70 -33.05 3.97
C GLU A 148 -3.40 -33.18 2.59
N ASN A 149 -4.56 -32.52 2.41
CA ASN A 149 -5.45 -32.56 1.27
C ASN A 149 -5.01 -31.72 0.05
N TYR A 150 -4.04 -30.80 0.19
CA TYR A 150 -3.64 -29.92 -0.94
C TYR A 150 -2.18 -30.14 -1.37
N SER A 151 -2.03 -30.63 -2.61
CA SER A 151 -0.74 -30.63 -3.31
C SER A 151 -0.30 -29.20 -3.66
N SER A 152 1.01 -28.97 -3.84
CA SER A 152 1.54 -27.67 -4.27
C SER A 152 0.96 -27.23 -5.62
N LYS A 153 0.63 -28.17 -6.50
CA LYS A 153 -0.01 -27.90 -7.79
C LYS A 153 -1.42 -27.34 -7.61
N ASN A 154 -2.24 -27.96 -6.76
CA ASN A 154 -3.61 -27.47 -6.48
C ASN A 154 -3.59 -26.09 -5.82
N LEU A 155 -2.66 -25.86 -4.86
CA LEU A 155 -2.50 -24.54 -4.25
C LEU A 155 -2.09 -23.48 -5.27
N SER A 156 -1.18 -23.82 -6.20
CA SER A 156 -0.80 -22.90 -7.24
C SER A 156 -1.94 -22.57 -8.22
N GLU A 157 -2.78 -23.54 -8.56
CA GLU A 157 -3.98 -23.30 -9.39
C GLU A 157 -4.94 -22.31 -8.72
N LEU A 158 -5.21 -22.48 -7.42
CA LEU A 158 -6.00 -21.54 -6.62
C LEU A 158 -5.33 -20.17 -6.54
N PHE A 159 -4.02 -20.14 -6.34
CA PHE A 159 -3.24 -18.91 -6.28
C PHE A 159 -3.32 -18.11 -7.58
N ARG A 160 -3.15 -18.80 -8.73
CA ARG A 160 -3.25 -18.20 -10.07
C ARG A 160 -4.64 -17.60 -10.30
N LYS A 161 -5.71 -18.31 -9.91
CA LYS A 161 -7.10 -17.83 -9.97
C LYS A 161 -7.30 -16.59 -9.11
N ALA A 162 -6.76 -16.58 -7.89
CA ALA A 162 -6.85 -15.45 -6.97
C ALA A 162 -6.10 -14.21 -7.51
N VAL A 163 -4.87 -14.40 -8.00
CA VAL A 163 -4.05 -13.34 -8.62
C VAL A 163 -4.74 -12.75 -9.85
N GLU A 164 -5.30 -13.58 -10.73
CA GLU A 164 -5.98 -13.09 -11.94
C GLU A 164 -7.29 -12.38 -11.59
N SER A 165 -8.05 -12.89 -10.61
CA SER A 165 -9.27 -12.23 -10.12
C SER A 165 -8.98 -10.84 -9.57
N HIS A 166 -7.93 -10.71 -8.75
CA HIS A 166 -7.47 -9.41 -8.25
C HIS A 166 -7.08 -8.47 -9.39
N LYS A 167 -6.18 -8.91 -10.28
CA LYS A 167 -5.71 -8.12 -11.44
C LYS A 167 -6.87 -7.60 -12.28
N ASN A 168 -7.87 -8.44 -12.57
CA ASN A 168 -9.05 -8.05 -13.33
C ASN A 168 -9.86 -6.97 -12.61
N TYR A 169 -10.01 -7.06 -11.29
CA TYR A 169 -10.66 -6.01 -10.51
C TYR A 169 -9.83 -4.73 -10.48
N SER A 170 -8.50 -4.81 -10.34
CA SER A 170 -7.61 -3.65 -10.41
C SER A 170 -7.76 -2.90 -11.74
N VAL A 171 -7.83 -3.63 -12.86
CA VAL A 171 -8.09 -3.02 -14.18
C VAL A 171 -9.44 -2.33 -14.22
N ARG A 172 -10.51 -2.97 -13.74
CA ARG A 172 -11.86 -2.38 -13.69
C ARG A 172 -11.89 -1.10 -12.84
N ALA A 173 -11.30 -1.12 -11.64
CA ALA A 173 -11.22 0.04 -10.77
C ALA A 173 -10.46 1.20 -11.44
N MET A 174 -9.33 0.93 -12.08
CA MET A 174 -8.58 1.95 -12.85
C MET A 174 -9.33 2.48 -14.09
N MET A 175 -10.38 1.78 -14.54
CA MET A 175 -11.28 2.20 -15.61
C MET A 175 -12.56 2.84 -15.05
N GLY A 176 -12.58 3.26 -13.78
CA GLY A 176 -13.73 3.93 -13.16
C GLY A 176 -14.93 3.01 -12.91
N GLN A 177 -14.71 1.70 -12.91
CA GLN A 177 -15.74 0.68 -12.68
C GLN A 177 -15.66 0.07 -11.27
N GLY A 178 -15.02 0.78 -10.33
CA GLY A 178 -15.04 0.45 -8.91
C GLY A 178 -16.34 0.93 -8.25
N MET A 179 -16.66 0.36 -7.08
CA MET A 179 -17.91 0.66 -6.38
C MET A 179 -17.77 1.80 -5.36
N ASP A 180 -16.58 2.00 -4.79
CA ASP A 180 -16.40 2.80 -3.59
C ASP A 180 -16.69 4.28 -3.79
N ARG A 181 -16.11 4.89 -4.82
CA ARG A 181 -16.38 6.31 -5.11
C ARG A 181 -17.81 6.53 -5.58
N HIS A 182 -18.40 5.57 -6.28
CA HIS A 182 -19.81 5.64 -6.67
C HIS A 182 -20.73 5.62 -5.44
N LEU A 183 -20.53 4.68 -4.51
CA LEU A 183 -21.30 4.62 -3.27
C LEU A 183 -21.10 5.85 -2.39
N LEU A 184 -19.87 6.36 -2.31
CA LEU A 184 -19.60 7.63 -1.62
C LEU A 184 -20.40 8.79 -2.25
N GLY A 185 -20.42 8.89 -3.58
CA GLY A 185 -21.18 9.90 -4.31
C GLY A 185 -22.68 9.85 -3.97
N LEU A 186 -23.29 8.66 -3.98
CA LEU A 186 -24.69 8.47 -3.60
C LEU A 186 -24.97 8.92 -2.16
N ARG A 187 -24.07 8.60 -1.22
CA ARG A 187 -24.19 9.01 0.18
C ARG A 187 -24.10 10.54 0.34
N LEU A 188 -23.16 11.18 -0.37
CA LEU A 188 -22.98 12.63 -0.34
C LEU A 188 -24.17 13.37 -0.97
N ILE A 189 -24.70 12.88 -2.09
CA ILE A 189 -25.91 13.43 -2.72
C ILE A 189 -27.10 13.37 -1.75
N ALA A 190 -27.31 12.24 -1.08
CA ALA A 190 -28.38 12.12 -0.09
C ALA A 190 -28.22 13.15 1.04
N ALA A 191 -27.00 13.34 1.54
CA ALA A 191 -26.71 14.33 2.58
C ALA A 191 -26.93 15.77 2.09
N GLU A 192 -26.40 16.14 0.92
CA GLU A 192 -26.55 17.48 0.34
C GLU A 192 -28.02 17.83 0.08
N LYS A 193 -28.82 16.85 -0.37
CA LYS A 193 -30.25 17.02 -0.62
C LYS A 193 -31.11 16.85 0.64
N SER A 194 -30.50 16.70 1.83
CA SER A 194 -31.21 16.45 3.09
C SER A 194 -32.19 15.27 3.02
N LEU A 195 -31.86 14.27 2.21
CA LEU A 195 -32.63 13.03 2.10
C LEU A 195 -32.21 12.07 3.21
N SER A 196 -33.10 11.14 3.56
CA SER A 196 -32.73 10.02 4.41
C SER A 196 -31.60 9.23 3.77
N ILE A 197 -30.55 8.94 4.53
CA ILE A 197 -29.43 8.10 4.06
C ILE A 197 -29.98 6.74 3.62
N PRO A 198 -29.69 6.27 2.39
CA PRO A 198 -30.14 4.97 1.92
C PRO A 198 -29.76 3.83 2.88
N LYS A 199 -30.71 2.91 3.13
CA LYS A 199 -30.58 1.85 4.14
C LYS A 199 -29.29 1.03 4.02
N ILE A 200 -28.83 0.79 2.79
CA ILE A 200 -27.58 0.06 2.49
C ILE A 200 -26.37 0.58 3.28
N PHE A 201 -26.27 1.88 3.56
CA PHE A 201 -25.14 2.46 4.30
C PHE A 201 -25.18 2.17 5.80
N ASN A 202 -26.32 1.74 6.32
CA ASN A 202 -26.51 1.37 7.72
C ASN A 202 -26.51 -0.15 7.93
N GLU A 203 -26.48 -0.93 6.87
CA GLU A 203 -26.40 -2.39 6.94
C GLU A 203 -25.05 -2.85 7.51
N ASP A 204 -25.08 -3.91 8.31
CA ASP A 204 -23.87 -4.46 8.93
C ASP A 204 -22.85 -4.95 7.90
N ALA A 205 -23.32 -5.44 6.75
CA ALA A 205 -22.47 -5.83 5.65
C ALA A 205 -21.64 -4.65 5.11
N TYR A 206 -22.27 -3.47 4.93
CA TYR A 206 -21.58 -2.27 4.47
C TYR A 206 -20.59 -1.76 5.52
N ARG A 207 -20.98 -1.75 6.80
CA ARG A 207 -20.08 -1.37 7.91
C ARG A 207 -18.85 -2.27 7.98
N LYS A 208 -19.02 -3.59 7.95
CA LYS A 208 -17.92 -4.56 7.95
C LYS A 208 -17.02 -4.41 6.73
N MET A 209 -17.60 -4.24 5.56
CA MET A 209 -16.85 -4.04 4.31
C MET A 209 -16.08 -2.71 4.27
N SER A 210 -16.57 -1.69 4.97
CA SER A 210 -15.97 -0.35 4.99
C SER A 210 -14.95 -0.15 6.13
N HIS A 211 -14.89 -1.09 7.08
CA HIS A 211 -13.88 -1.13 8.13
C HIS A 211 -12.66 -1.92 7.66
N PHE A 212 -11.71 -1.24 7.04
CA PHE A 212 -10.51 -1.87 6.52
C PHE A 212 -9.55 -2.28 7.65
N LEU A 213 -9.17 -3.56 7.67
CA LEU A 213 -8.14 -4.09 8.57
C LEU A 213 -6.75 -4.02 7.93
N VAL A 214 -6.67 -3.87 6.62
CA VAL A 214 -5.43 -3.66 5.88
C VAL A 214 -5.65 -2.55 4.86
N SER A 215 -4.84 -1.50 4.92
CA SER A 215 -4.86 -0.38 3.98
C SER A 215 -3.52 -0.32 3.24
N THR A 216 -3.55 -0.37 1.91
CA THR A 216 -2.35 -0.57 1.10
C THR A 216 -2.20 0.43 -0.04
N SER A 217 -0.94 0.71 -0.40
CA SER A 217 -0.61 1.44 -1.62
C SER A 217 0.73 1.00 -2.18
N GLN A 218 0.74 0.67 -3.47
CA GLN A 218 1.97 0.52 -4.23
C GLN A 218 2.54 1.89 -4.57
N VAL A 219 3.84 2.11 -4.32
CA VAL A 219 4.54 3.31 -4.78
C VAL A 219 5.85 2.91 -5.47
N PRO A 220 5.78 2.60 -6.79
CA PRO A 220 6.93 2.09 -7.52
C PRO A 220 7.96 3.20 -7.73
N THR A 221 9.20 2.93 -7.32
CA THR A 221 10.35 3.81 -7.60
C THR A 221 11.65 3.01 -7.66
N ARG A 222 12.61 3.51 -8.43
CA ARG A 222 13.95 2.90 -8.55
C ARG A 222 14.83 3.13 -7.32
N TYR A 223 14.46 4.10 -6.47
CA TYR A 223 15.21 4.45 -5.28
C TYR A 223 14.67 3.69 -4.05
N ILE A 224 15.54 3.47 -3.06
CA ILE A 224 15.14 2.91 -1.77
C ILE A 224 14.67 4.07 -0.90
N ILE A 225 13.39 4.42 -1.03
CA ILE A 225 12.75 5.48 -0.24
C ILE A 225 11.66 4.82 0.60
N PRO A 226 11.82 4.77 1.94
CA PRO A 226 10.76 4.32 2.84
C PRO A 226 9.61 5.32 2.80
N MET A 227 8.58 5.01 2.02
CA MET A 227 7.32 5.75 2.02
C MET A 227 6.31 4.98 2.85
N GLY A 228 5.43 5.67 3.57
CA GLY A 228 4.45 5.04 4.45
C GLY A 228 3.38 6.03 4.89
N PHE A 229 2.34 5.49 5.51
CA PHE A 229 1.21 6.23 6.09
C PHE A 229 0.73 5.47 7.33
N GLY A 230 0.06 6.18 8.25
CA GLY A 230 -0.56 5.55 9.43
C GLY A 230 -1.79 4.71 9.07
N PRO A 231 -2.22 3.79 9.95
CA PRO A 231 -3.44 3.02 9.73
C PRO A 231 -4.70 3.88 9.64
N SER A 232 -5.71 3.40 8.91
CA SER A 232 -7.01 4.09 8.77
C SER A 232 -7.98 3.86 9.93
N ALA A 233 -7.67 2.92 10.82
CA ALA A 233 -8.41 2.57 12.03
C ALA A 233 -7.44 1.99 13.07
N ASN A 234 -7.85 1.94 14.35
CA ASN A 234 -6.99 1.47 15.44
C ASN A 234 -6.47 0.03 15.23
N ASP A 235 -7.29 -0.85 14.68
CA ASP A 235 -7.00 -2.25 14.39
C ASP A 235 -6.61 -2.52 12.93
N CYS A 236 -6.25 -1.48 12.19
CA CYS A 236 -5.78 -1.57 10.81
C CYS A 236 -4.25 -1.64 10.74
N TYR A 237 -3.74 -2.26 9.68
CA TYR A 237 -2.36 -2.11 9.22
C TYR A 237 -2.29 -1.13 8.05
N GLY A 238 -1.39 -0.15 8.12
CA GLY A 238 -1.02 0.66 6.96
C GLY A 238 0.20 0.06 6.26
N ILE A 239 0.11 -0.25 4.96
CA ILE A 239 1.19 -0.93 4.22
C ILE A 239 1.48 -0.22 2.90
N CYS A 240 2.62 0.44 2.84
CA CYS A 240 3.15 0.98 1.60
C CYS A 240 4.26 0.07 1.07
N TYR A 241 4.30 -0.19 -0.25
CA TYR A 241 5.29 -1.09 -0.82
C TYR A 241 5.83 -0.64 -2.18
N ASN A 242 7.11 -0.92 -2.40
CA ASN A 242 7.83 -0.63 -3.63
C ASN A 242 8.52 -1.90 -4.13
N PRO A 243 7.90 -2.61 -5.09
CA PRO A 243 8.50 -3.80 -5.69
C PRO A 243 9.51 -3.39 -6.77
N GLN A 244 10.77 -3.74 -6.55
CA GLN A 244 11.90 -3.61 -7.48
C GLN A 244 12.18 -4.96 -8.17
N GLU A 245 13.22 -5.06 -9.00
CA GLU A 245 13.44 -6.29 -9.79
C GLU A 245 13.82 -7.48 -8.89
N GLU A 246 14.72 -7.28 -7.93
CA GLU A 246 15.26 -8.34 -7.05
C GLU A 246 14.97 -8.10 -5.55
N ALA A 247 14.21 -7.07 -5.22
CA ALA A 247 13.80 -6.78 -3.85
C ALA A 247 12.38 -6.19 -3.81
N ILE A 248 11.74 -6.27 -2.65
CA ILE A 248 10.49 -5.59 -2.35
C ILE A 248 10.67 -4.83 -1.03
N HIS A 249 10.45 -3.51 -1.07
CA HIS A 249 10.53 -2.68 0.13
C HIS A 249 9.14 -2.44 0.68
N PHE A 250 8.91 -2.72 1.95
CA PHE A 250 7.65 -2.44 2.64
C PHE A 250 7.87 -1.46 3.78
N THR A 251 6.91 -0.57 3.99
CA THR A 251 6.73 0.18 5.23
C THR A 251 5.38 -0.20 5.80
N ILE A 252 5.40 -0.82 6.98
CA ILE A 252 4.22 -1.33 7.68
C ILE A 252 4.01 -0.49 8.94
N THR A 253 2.78 -0.06 9.18
CA THR A 253 2.40 0.71 10.35
C THR A 253 1.24 0.07 11.08
N ALA A 254 1.22 0.24 12.40
CA ALA A 254 0.16 -0.20 13.31
C ALA A 254 0.15 0.74 14.53
N PHE A 255 -0.92 0.73 15.33
CA PHE A 255 -0.97 1.48 16.58
C PHE A 255 -0.62 0.60 17.78
N ASN A 256 0.31 1.05 18.64
CA ASN A 256 0.77 0.36 19.86
C ASN A 256 -0.36 0.17 20.89
N SER A 257 -1.35 1.07 20.87
CA SER A 257 -2.57 1.02 21.66
C SER A 257 -3.46 -0.17 21.29
N CYS A 258 -3.40 -0.66 20.05
CA CYS A 258 -4.15 -1.83 19.62
C CYS A 258 -3.35 -3.12 19.87
N LYS A 259 -3.69 -3.86 20.93
CA LYS A 259 -3.02 -5.12 21.29
C LYS A 259 -3.20 -6.26 20.28
N LYS A 260 -4.11 -6.10 19.31
CA LYS A 260 -4.34 -7.07 18.24
C LYS A 260 -3.37 -6.89 17.08
N THR A 261 -2.76 -5.72 16.92
CA THR A 261 -1.89 -5.43 15.78
C THR A 261 -0.45 -5.21 16.23
N SER A 262 0.49 -5.63 15.38
CA SER A 262 1.92 -5.35 15.53
C SER A 262 2.55 -5.31 14.15
N ALA A 263 3.08 -4.14 13.77
CA ALA A 263 3.77 -3.97 12.50
C ALA A 263 5.01 -4.89 12.42
N ARG A 264 5.65 -5.16 13.56
CA ARG A 264 6.79 -6.09 13.64
C ARG A 264 6.39 -7.52 13.31
N GLN A 265 5.34 -8.04 13.95
CA GLN A 265 4.87 -9.40 13.69
C GLN A 265 4.37 -9.53 12.26
N PHE A 266 3.64 -8.53 11.75
CA PHE A 266 3.19 -8.52 10.36
C PHE A 266 4.37 -8.55 9.38
N ALA A 267 5.43 -7.78 9.63
CA ALA A 267 6.63 -7.79 8.78
C ALA A 267 7.33 -9.17 8.76
N GLN A 268 7.43 -9.82 9.92
CA GLN A 268 8.04 -11.15 10.04
C GLN A 268 7.22 -12.19 9.28
N GLU A 269 5.90 -12.23 9.50
CA GLU A 269 5.00 -13.18 8.86
C GLU A 269 4.86 -12.92 7.35
N LEU A 270 4.90 -11.66 6.92
CA LEU A 270 4.91 -11.31 5.49
C LEU A 270 6.16 -11.85 4.78
N SER A 271 7.32 -11.73 5.41
CA SER A 271 8.57 -12.29 4.87
C SER A 271 8.48 -13.82 4.73
N ALA A 272 7.94 -14.51 5.74
CA ALA A 272 7.70 -15.96 5.68
C ALA A 272 6.71 -16.32 4.56
N THR A 273 5.56 -15.64 4.51
CA THR A 273 4.52 -15.83 3.49
C THR A 273 5.05 -15.67 2.06
N LEU A 274 5.87 -14.65 1.80
CA LEU A 274 6.48 -14.44 0.48
C LEU A 274 7.41 -15.59 0.08
N ASN A 275 8.20 -16.10 1.02
CA ASN A 275 9.05 -17.26 0.78
C ASN A 275 8.22 -18.53 0.54
N ASP A 276 7.14 -18.74 1.30
CA ASP A 276 6.25 -19.89 1.11
C ASP A 276 5.58 -19.85 -0.27
N PHE A 277 5.19 -18.67 -0.77
CA PHE A 277 4.68 -18.52 -2.13
C PHE A 277 5.71 -18.93 -3.18
N LYS A 278 6.98 -18.55 -3.00
CA LYS A 278 8.06 -18.97 -3.90
C LYS A 278 8.23 -20.49 -3.89
N ILE A 279 8.28 -21.11 -2.70
CA ILE A 279 8.42 -22.55 -2.53
C ILE A 279 7.23 -23.30 -3.16
N MET A 280 6.01 -22.79 -2.96
CA MET A 280 4.81 -23.36 -3.60
C MET A 280 4.94 -23.37 -5.13
N LEU A 281 5.37 -22.26 -5.72
CA LEU A 281 5.56 -22.12 -7.17
C LEU A 281 6.72 -22.95 -7.72
N GLU A 282 7.78 -23.17 -6.95
CA GLU A 282 8.87 -24.08 -7.29
C GLU A 282 8.36 -25.52 -7.31
N ASN A 283 7.67 -25.94 -6.25
CA ASN A 283 7.16 -27.31 -6.09
C ASN A 283 6.00 -27.64 -7.05
N SER A 284 5.26 -26.64 -7.54
CA SER A 284 4.23 -26.84 -8.57
C SER A 284 4.79 -26.90 -9.99
N GLY A 285 6.09 -26.59 -10.18
CA GLY A 285 6.72 -26.52 -11.50
C GLY A 285 6.46 -25.21 -12.26
N ASP A 286 5.87 -24.21 -11.61
CA ASP A 286 5.61 -22.89 -12.22
C ASP A 286 6.89 -22.05 -12.38
N LEU A 287 7.90 -22.33 -11.56
CA LEU A 287 9.24 -21.75 -11.69
C LEU A 287 10.17 -22.79 -12.31
N LYS A 288 10.27 -22.80 -13.64
CA LYS A 288 11.28 -23.61 -14.34
C LYS A 288 12.66 -23.02 -14.08
N PHE A 289 13.52 -23.74 -13.39
CA PHE A 289 14.96 -23.47 -13.43
C PHE A 289 15.47 -23.95 -14.78
N GLU A 290 16.07 -23.06 -15.57
CA GLU A 290 16.91 -23.53 -16.67
C GLU A 290 18.04 -24.31 -16.00
N SER A 291 18.07 -25.63 -16.23
CA SER A 291 19.26 -26.40 -15.93
C SER A 291 20.38 -25.80 -16.76
N LYS A 292 21.27 -25.03 -16.13
CA LYS A 292 22.58 -24.75 -16.73
C LYS A 292 23.31 -26.10 -16.76
N LEU A 293 23.13 -26.82 -17.87
CA LEU A 293 24.06 -27.82 -18.34
C LEU A 293 25.32 -27.11 -18.86
#